data_AF-A0A3D3CRR5-F1
#
_entry.id   AF-A0A3D3CRR5-F1
#
_cell.length_a   1.000
_cell.length_b   1.000
_cell.length_c   1.000
_cell.angle_alpha   90.00
_cell.angle_beta   90.00
_cell.angle_gamma   90.00
#
_symmetry.space_group_name_H-M   'P 1'
#
loop_
_entity.id
_entity.type
_entity.pdbx_description
1 polymer ?
#
loop_
_entity_poly.entity_id
_entity_poly.type
_entity_poly.pdbx_seq_one_letter_code
_entity_poly.pdbx_strand_id
1 'polypeptide(L)'
;LDRICDLADQYGAIVMSDESHSSGFLGKTGRGTHEYRGVMGRVDIITGTLGKALGGANGGFTSGRREIIEMLRQRSRPYLFSNSLAPSIAGAALVVLNMLKHDTGLRDKLEANTKNLRAKLAEYGSDL
;
A
#
# COMPACT_ATOMS: atom_id res chain seq x y z
N LEU A 1 -2.39 -13.53 2.32
CA LEU A 1 -3.34 -12.44 2.69
C LEU A 1 -4.76 -12.97 2.51
N ASP A 2 -5.07 -13.50 1.32
CA ASP A 2 -6.12 -14.50 1.07
C ASP A 2 -6.47 -15.40 2.27
N ARG A 3 -5.55 -16.25 2.74
CA ARG A 3 -5.81 -17.14 3.89
C ARG A 3 -6.10 -16.40 5.20
N ILE A 4 -5.57 -15.19 5.37
CA ILE A 4 -5.84 -14.36 6.55
C ILE A 4 -7.25 -13.79 6.47
N CYS A 5 -7.67 -13.34 5.29
CA CYS A 5 -9.05 -12.92 5.05
C CYS A 5 -10.02 -14.10 5.27
N ASP A 6 -9.67 -15.31 4.83
CA ASP A 6 -10.53 -16.50 5.02
C ASP A 6 -10.74 -16.80 6.51
N LEU A 7 -9.67 -16.71 7.31
CA LEU A 7 -9.75 -16.85 8.77
C LEU A 7 -10.55 -15.70 9.39
N ALA A 8 -10.35 -14.47 8.93
CA ALA A 8 -11.09 -13.32 9.46
C ALA A 8 -12.60 -13.45 9.24
N ASP A 9 -13.02 -13.91 8.05
CA ASP A 9 -14.42 -14.20 7.73
C ASP A 9 -14.98 -15.33 8.64
N GLN A 10 -14.19 -16.38 8.89
CA GLN A 10 -14.58 -17.49 9.76
C GLN A 10 -14.77 -17.06 11.23
N TYR A 11 -13.88 -16.20 11.74
CA TYR A 11 -13.84 -15.83 13.16
C TYR A 11 -14.50 -14.47 13.46
N GLY A 12 -15.07 -13.80 12.47
CA GLY A 12 -15.67 -12.46 12.63
C GLY A 12 -14.65 -11.39 13.01
N ALA A 13 -13.41 -11.52 12.52
CA ALA A 13 -12.33 -10.57 12.78
C ALA A 13 -12.22 -9.51 11.67
N ILE A 14 -11.60 -8.38 12.00
CA ILE A 14 -11.21 -7.37 11.01
C ILE A 14 -9.79 -7.62 10.50
N VAL A 15 -9.53 -7.28 9.24
CA VAL A 15 -8.20 -7.37 8.63
C VAL A 15 -7.61 -5.99 8.42
N MET A 16 -6.43 -5.78 8.99
CA MET A 16 -5.58 -4.63 8.69
C MET A 16 -4.33 -5.09 7.95
N SER A 17 -3.95 -4.37 6.88
CA SER A 17 -2.74 -4.63 6.10
C SER A 17 -1.87 -3.37 6.01
N ASP A 18 -0.59 -3.50 6.35
CA ASP A 18 0.42 -2.47 6.05
C ASP A 18 0.93 -2.66 4.62
N GLU A 19 0.65 -1.68 3.76
CA GLU A 19 0.98 -1.70 2.34
C GLU A 19 2.15 -0.74 2.01
N SER A 20 3.03 -0.45 2.98
CA SER A 20 4.18 0.44 2.79
C SER A 20 5.17 -0.05 1.73
N HIS A 21 5.30 -1.37 1.52
CA HIS A 21 6.23 -1.99 0.57
C HIS A 21 5.52 -2.65 -0.62
N SER A 22 4.36 -2.13 -1.00
CA SER A 22 3.50 -2.76 -2.00
C SER A 22 2.61 -1.75 -2.71
N SER A 23 2.12 -0.72 -2.00
CA SER A 23 1.36 0.38 -2.62
C SER A 23 2.19 1.05 -3.71
N GLY A 24 1.58 1.22 -4.88
CA GLY A 24 2.15 1.85 -6.06
C GLY A 24 2.85 0.91 -7.03
N PHE A 25 3.06 -0.37 -6.68
CA PHE A 25 3.78 -1.29 -7.59
C PHE A 25 3.45 -2.78 -7.49
N LEU A 26 2.74 -3.22 -6.44
CA LEU A 26 2.28 -4.60 -6.33
C LEU A 26 0.81 -4.72 -6.75
N GLY A 27 0.46 -5.83 -7.42
CA GLY A 27 -0.85 -5.99 -8.08
C GLY A 27 -0.84 -5.48 -9.52
N LYS A 28 -1.91 -5.75 -10.27
CA LYS A 28 -2.00 -5.39 -11.70
C LYS A 28 -1.97 -3.88 -11.91
N THR A 29 -2.59 -3.11 -11.02
CA THR A 29 -2.67 -1.65 -11.09
C THR A 29 -1.88 -0.96 -9.98
N GLY A 30 -1.02 -1.70 -9.27
CA GLY A 30 -0.21 -1.15 -8.20
C GLY A 30 -0.99 -0.82 -6.93
N ARG A 31 -2.20 -1.36 -6.73
CA ARG A 31 -2.99 -1.05 -5.52
C ARG A 31 -2.43 -1.69 -4.26
N GLY A 32 -1.59 -2.72 -4.39
CA GLY A 32 -0.90 -3.37 -3.29
C GLY A 32 -1.20 -4.87 -3.21
N THR A 33 -0.92 -5.44 -2.04
CA THR A 33 -0.97 -6.88 -1.76
C THR A 33 -2.39 -7.41 -1.87
N HIS A 34 -3.39 -6.66 -1.42
CA HIS A 34 -4.80 -7.03 -1.53
C HIS A 34 -5.28 -7.18 -2.98
N GLU A 35 -4.82 -6.35 -3.91
CA GLU A 35 -5.05 -6.56 -5.35
C GLU A 35 -4.29 -7.78 -5.86
N TYR A 36 -2.99 -7.89 -5.53
CA TYR A 36 -2.15 -9.00 -5.97
C TYR A 36 -2.67 -10.37 -5.52
N ARG A 37 -3.27 -10.45 -4.33
CA ARG A 37 -3.83 -11.68 -3.76
C ARG A 37 -5.32 -11.87 -4.05
N GLY A 38 -5.95 -10.99 -4.84
CA GLY A 38 -7.35 -11.13 -5.24
C GLY A 38 -8.35 -10.98 -4.09
N VAL A 39 -8.02 -10.20 -3.06
CA VAL A 39 -8.85 -9.98 -1.86
C VAL A 39 -9.24 -8.52 -1.65
N MET A 40 -9.33 -7.77 -2.75
CA MET A 40 -9.87 -6.42 -2.71
C MET A 40 -11.28 -6.42 -2.09
N GLY A 41 -11.53 -5.49 -1.17
CA GLY A 41 -12.78 -5.41 -0.42
C GLY A 41 -12.88 -6.31 0.82
N ARG A 42 -11.93 -7.23 1.03
CA ARG A 42 -11.85 -8.10 2.24
C ARG A 42 -10.82 -7.61 3.28
N VAL A 43 -10.16 -6.48 3.01
CA VAL A 43 -9.24 -5.80 3.93
C VAL A 43 -9.91 -4.53 4.42
N ASP A 44 -10.20 -4.46 5.73
CA ASP A 44 -10.99 -3.38 6.33
C ASP A 44 -10.18 -2.09 6.52
N ILE A 45 -8.88 -2.23 6.80
CA ILE A 45 -7.95 -1.14 7.06
C ILE A 45 -6.67 -1.36 6.28
N ILE A 46 -6.26 -0.35 5.51
CA ILE A 46 -4.97 -0.30 4.84
C ILE A 46 -4.18 0.85 5.42
N THR A 47 -2.98 0.57 5.92
CA THR A 47 -2.01 1.60 6.28
C THR A 47 -0.89 1.64 5.25
N GLY A 48 -0.21 2.78 5.15
CA GLY A 48 0.95 2.88 4.29
C GLY A 48 1.70 4.19 4.48
N THR A 49 2.78 4.33 3.74
CA THR A 49 3.65 5.52 3.77
C THR A 49 3.66 6.25 2.44
N LEU A 50 3.76 7.58 2.52
CA LEU A 50 4.04 8.45 1.37
C LEU A 50 5.55 8.57 1.10
N GLY A 51 6.39 8.06 2.01
CA GLY A 51 7.86 8.13 1.93
C GLY A 51 8.52 7.07 1.04
N LYS A 52 7.76 6.26 0.30
CA LYS A 52 8.27 5.21 -0.59
C LYS A 52 7.77 5.42 -2.01
N ALA A 53 7.07 4.46 -2.59
CA ALA A 53 6.59 4.53 -3.97
C ALA A 53 5.53 5.64 -4.21
N LEU A 54 4.93 6.20 -3.16
CA LEU A 54 3.89 7.23 -3.25
C LEU A 54 4.41 8.67 -3.10
N GLY A 55 5.63 8.93 -3.60
CA GLY A 55 6.22 10.28 -3.65
C GLY A 55 7.52 10.44 -2.87
N GLY A 56 8.01 9.39 -2.18
CA GLY A 56 9.36 9.32 -1.61
C GLY A 56 9.67 10.33 -0.51
N ALA A 57 8.69 11.13 -0.09
CA ALA A 57 8.91 12.26 0.80
C ALA A 57 8.61 11.89 2.26
N ASN A 58 7.54 12.42 2.85
CA ASN A 58 7.16 12.17 4.24
C ASN A 58 5.65 12.00 4.38
N GLY A 59 5.21 11.30 5.41
CA GLY A 59 3.82 11.09 5.76
C GLY A 59 3.38 9.63 5.69
N GLY A 60 2.21 9.39 6.27
CA GLY A 60 1.53 8.11 6.24
C GLY A 60 0.04 8.31 6.01
N PHE A 61 -0.65 7.23 5.70
CA PHE A 61 -2.10 7.23 5.52
C PHE A 61 -2.72 5.98 6.14
N THR A 62 -3.99 6.13 6.50
CA THR A 62 -4.89 5.02 6.80
C THR A 62 -6.09 5.17 5.87
N SER A 63 -6.39 4.11 5.11
CA SER A 63 -7.59 3.97 4.29
C SER A 63 -8.45 2.85 4.87
N GLY A 64 -9.76 2.95 4.73
CA GLY A 64 -10.69 1.96 5.26
C GLY A 64 -12.13 2.47 5.19
N ARG A 65 -13.03 1.75 5.85
CA ARG A 65 -14.45 2.15 5.96
C ARG A 65 -14.57 3.54 6.59
N ARG A 66 -15.56 4.31 6.13
CA ARG A 66 -15.78 5.71 6.55
C ARG A 66 -15.87 5.85 8.07
N GLU A 67 -16.58 4.93 8.72
CA GLU A 67 -16.78 4.92 10.17
C GLU A 67 -15.47 4.77 10.94
N ILE A 68 -14.53 3.96 10.40
CA ILE A 68 -13.19 3.78 10.98
C ILE A 68 -12.38 5.08 10.84
N ILE A 69 -12.40 5.70 9.65
CA ILE A 69 -11.66 6.93 9.38
C ILE A 69 -12.21 8.10 10.21
N GLU A 70 -13.53 8.22 10.35
CA GLU A 70 -14.18 9.23 11.20
C GLU A 70 -13.78 9.05 12.67
N MET A 71 -13.79 7.81 13.17
CA MET A 71 -13.34 7.51 14.54
C MET A 71 -11.86 7.86 14.75
N LEU A 72 -10.98 7.48 13.81
CA LEU A 72 -9.55 7.77 13.91
C LEU A 72 -9.29 9.28 13.90
N ARG A 73 -10.02 10.06 13.08
CA ARG A 73 -9.92 11.52 13.07
C ARG A 73 -10.29 12.16 14.42
N GLN A 74 -11.18 11.54 15.18
CA GLN A 74 -11.63 12.05 16.48
C GLN A 74 -10.86 11.50 17.69
N ARG A 75 -10.16 10.36 17.55
CA ARG A 75 -9.54 9.66 18.70
C ARG A 75 -8.04 9.40 18.57
N SER A 76 -7.48 9.47 17.37
CA SER A 76 -6.06 9.19 17.16
C SER A 76 -5.21 10.35 17.67
N ARG A 77 -4.47 10.12 18.76
CA ARG A 77 -3.58 11.14 19.36
C ARG A 77 -2.55 11.68 18.34
N PRO A 78 -1.86 10.83 17.54
CA PRO A 78 -0.93 11.31 16.52
C PRO A 78 -1.59 12.16 15.43
N TYR A 79 -2.89 11.99 15.17
CA TYR A 79 -3.63 12.81 14.22
C TYR A 79 -4.06 14.16 14.83
N LEU A 80 -4.54 14.13 16.08
CA LEU A 80 -5.09 15.31 16.77
C LEU A 80 -4.03 16.28 17.28
N PHE A 81 -2.89 15.76 17.73
CA PHE A 81 -1.86 16.54 18.43
C PHE A 81 -0.57 16.69 17.61
N SER A 82 -0.68 16.64 16.29
CA SER A 82 0.44 16.82 15.36
C SER A 82 0.07 17.78 14.24
N ASN A 83 1.07 18.43 13.66
CA ASN A 83 0.86 19.35 12.54
C ASN A 83 0.54 18.58 11.25
N SER A 84 -0.30 19.19 10.41
CA SER A 84 -0.59 18.66 9.08
C SER A 84 0.67 18.63 8.21
N LEU A 85 0.67 17.75 7.20
CA LEU A 85 1.73 17.70 6.19
C LEU A 85 1.87 19.05 5.48
N ALA A 86 3.10 19.39 5.09
CA ALA A 86 3.34 20.56 4.26
C ALA A 86 2.56 20.44 2.94
N PRO A 87 1.95 21.53 2.42
CA PRO A 87 1.15 21.49 1.19
C PRO A 87 1.89 20.89 -0.02
N SER A 88 3.20 21.14 -0.14
CA SER A 88 4.04 20.56 -1.19
C SER A 88 4.12 19.03 -1.14
N ILE A 89 4.17 18.46 0.06
CA ILE A 89 4.22 17.00 0.27
C ILE A 89 2.90 16.36 -0.11
N ALA A 90 1.79 16.94 0.35
CA ALA A 90 0.45 16.47 0.01
C ALA A 90 0.17 16.60 -1.51
N GLY A 91 0.57 17.71 -2.12
CA GLY A 91 0.45 17.94 -3.56
C GLY A 91 1.26 16.94 -4.39
N ALA A 92 2.50 16.67 -4.02
CA ALA A 92 3.33 15.66 -4.68
C ALA A 92 2.72 14.26 -4.59
N ALA A 93 2.24 13.86 -3.41
CA ALA A 93 1.56 12.59 -3.22
C ALA A 93 0.31 12.46 -4.11
N LEU A 94 -0.48 13.53 -4.24
CA LEU A 94 -1.67 13.55 -5.11
C LEU A 94 -1.30 13.37 -6.59
N VAL A 95 -0.24 14.03 -7.06
CA VAL A 95 0.27 13.87 -8.43
C VAL A 95 0.72 12.42 -8.66
N VAL A 96 1.47 11.83 -7.73
CA VAL A 96 1.92 10.44 -7.85
C VAL A 96 0.75 9.46 -7.88
N LEU A 97 -0.25 9.64 -7.01
CA LEU A 97 -1.48 8.82 -7.04
C LEU A 97 -2.22 8.95 -8.38
N ASN A 98 -2.28 10.17 -8.96
CA ASN A 98 -2.85 10.37 -10.27
C ASN A 98 -2.03 9.69 -11.37
N MET A 99 -0.69 9.72 -11.32
CA MET A 99 0.16 9.00 -12.27
C MET A 99 -0.09 7.49 -12.21
N LEU A 100 -0.05 6.91 -11.00
CA LEU A 100 -0.24 5.48 -10.77
C LEU A 100 -1.65 4.98 -11.15
N LYS A 101 -2.65 5.86 -11.15
CA LYS A 101 -4.01 5.53 -11.58
C LYS A 101 -4.11 5.33 -13.10
N HIS A 102 -3.28 6.00 -13.89
CA HIS A 102 -3.41 6.05 -15.36
C HIS A 102 -2.30 5.31 -16.10
N ASP A 103 -1.16 5.04 -15.45
CA ASP A 103 0.00 4.40 -16.07
C ASP A 103 0.63 3.35 -15.15
N THR A 104 0.85 2.15 -15.68
CA THR A 104 1.55 1.04 -15.01
C THR A 104 2.98 0.86 -15.47
N GLY A 105 3.47 1.63 -16.45
CA GLY A 105 4.76 1.40 -17.10
C GLY A 105 5.95 1.34 -16.13
N LEU A 106 5.97 2.18 -15.09
CA LEU A 106 7.00 2.12 -14.04
C LEU A 106 6.91 0.84 -13.20
N ARG A 107 5.69 0.40 -12.87
CA ARG A 107 5.41 -0.84 -12.14
C ARG A 107 5.80 -2.07 -12.99
N ASP A 108 5.44 -2.07 -14.27
CA ASP A 108 5.75 -3.15 -15.21
C ASP A 108 7.26 -3.29 -15.40
N LYS A 109 7.97 -2.17 -15.54
CA LYS A 109 9.44 -2.15 -15.59
C LYS A 109 10.06 -2.67 -14.31
N LEU A 110 9.55 -2.28 -13.14
CA LEU A 110 10.04 -2.77 -11.85
C LEU A 110 9.83 -4.29 -11.71
N GLU A 111 8.68 -4.81 -12.12
CA GLU A 111 8.39 -6.23 -12.11
C GLU A 111 9.35 -7.00 -13.02
N ALA A 112 9.57 -6.54 -14.26
CA ALA A 112 10.50 -7.15 -15.20
C ALA A 112 11.94 -7.16 -14.66
N ASN A 113 12.40 -6.03 -14.11
CA ASN A 113 13.73 -5.91 -13.51
C ASN A 113 13.91 -6.87 -12.33
N THR A 114 12.91 -6.95 -11.45
CA THR A 114 12.96 -7.82 -10.27
C THR A 114 13.00 -9.29 -10.66
N LYS A 115 12.21 -9.70 -11.67
CA LYS A 115 12.24 -11.07 -12.22
C LYS A 115 13.60 -11.41 -12.82
N ASN A 116 14.17 -10.50 -13.64
CA ASN A 116 15.48 -10.73 -14.24
C ASN A 116 16.58 -10.86 -13.19
N LEU A 117 16.57 -9.99 -12.17
CA LEU A 117 17.54 -10.03 -11.09
C LEU A 117 17.46 -11.34 -10.30
N ARG A 118 16.26 -11.76 -9.88
CA ARG A 118 16.07 -13.02 -9.14
C ARG A 118 16.50 -14.23 -9.95
N ALA A 119 16.14 -14.30 -11.22
CA ALA A 119 16.55 -15.40 -12.10
C ALA A 119 18.08 -15.53 -12.16
N LYS A 120 18.78 -14.41 -12.35
CA LYS A 120 20.25 -14.40 -12.36
C LYS A 120 20.86 -14.76 -11.01
N LEU A 121 20.30 -14.27 -9.90
CA LEU A 121 20.80 -14.61 -8.57
C LEU A 121 20.61 -16.10 -8.25
N ALA A 122 19.50 -16.71 -8.71
CA ALA A 122 19.26 -18.13 -8.57
C ALA A 122 20.28 -18.98 -9.37
N GLU A 123 20.71 -18.52 -10.55
CA GLU A 123 21.80 -19.17 -11.31
C GLU A 123 23.12 -19.20 -10.53
N TYR A 124 23.36 -18.24 -9.63
CA TYR A 124 24.53 -18.20 -8.75
C TYR A 124 24.33 -18.91 -7.40
N GLY A 125 23.23 -19.66 -7.22
CA GLY A 125 22.96 -20.43 -6.00
C GLY A 125 22.41 -19.62 -4.84
N SER A 126 21.83 -18.44 -5.10
CA SER A 126 21.12 -17.67 -4.08
C SER A 126 19.69 -18.16 -3.90
N ASP A 127 19.24 -18.37 -2.66
CA ASP A 127 17.86 -18.75 -2.30
C ASP A 127 16.88 -17.56 -2.37
N LEU A 128 16.84 -16.82 -3.48
CA LEU A 128 16.03 -15.60 -3.69
C LEU A 128 14.93 -15.76 -4.74
#